data_AF-A0A6T6F0B5-F1
#
_entry.id   AF-A0A6T6F0B5-F1
#
_cell.length_a   1.000
_cell.length_b   1.000
_cell.length_c   1.000
_cell.angle_alpha   90.00
_cell.angle_beta   90.00
_cell.angle_gamma   90.00
#
_symmetry.space_group_name_H-M   'P 1'
#
loop_
_entity.id
_entity.type
_entity.pdbx_description
1 polymer ?
#
loop_
_entity_poly.entity_id
_entity_poly.type
_entity_poly.pdbx_seq_one_letter_code
_entity_poly.pdbx_strand_id
1 'polypeptide(L)'
;MTPPATAANTAAIHLYRSIRKSHRKFMPPKLQKLGDRYVRSEFKQHKSVTQPHQLDQFMAAWQEYLLQIQSTARKQHSIQSGMLDEPSALLNEKAQRVSFGKHLPSSFDLSDEQHEQLERLKDEASKV
;
A
#
# COMPACT_ATOMS: atom_id res chain seq x y z
N MET A 1 11.61 30.34 4.66
CA MET A 1 12.38 29.59 5.68
C MET A 1 12.32 28.11 5.36
N THR A 2 13.35 27.58 4.70
CA THR A 2 13.48 26.13 4.48
C THR A 2 13.87 25.47 5.80
N PRO A 3 13.16 24.43 6.29
CA PRO A 3 13.54 23.74 7.51
C PRO A 3 14.92 23.07 7.35
N PRO A 4 15.71 22.95 8.44
CA PRO A 4 17.04 22.36 8.37
C PRO A 4 16.94 20.88 7.98
N ALA A 5 17.78 20.46 7.02
CA ALA A 5 17.80 19.10 6.44
C ALA A 5 17.84 17.96 7.48
N THR A 6 18.36 18.23 8.68
CA THR A 6 18.41 17.30 9.83
C THR A 6 17.01 16.92 10.36
N ALA A 7 16.06 17.86 10.37
CA ALA A 7 14.70 17.61 10.86
C ALA A 7 13.92 16.70 9.89
N ALA A 8 14.07 16.94 8.58
CA ALA A 8 13.45 16.13 7.53
C ALA A 8 13.97 14.67 7.56
N ASN A 9 15.28 14.48 7.74
CA ASN A 9 15.88 13.16 7.87
C ASN A 9 15.33 12.38 9.09
N THR A 10 15.15 13.07 10.22
CA THR A 10 14.58 12.47 11.42
C THR A 10 13.14 12.02 11.20
N ALA A 11 12.31 12.89 10.58
CA ALA A 11 10.92 12.57 10.24
C ALA A 11 10.80 11.35 9.31
N ALA A 12 11.62 11.28 8.26
CA ALA A 12 11.64 10.13 7.34
C ALA A 12 12.02 8.82 8.05
N ILE A 13 13.00 8.86 8.95
CA ILE A 13 13.40 7.68 9.74
C ILE A 13 12.26 7.22 10.68
N HIS A 14 11.55 8.15 11.31
CA HIS A 14 10.39 7.82 12.14
C HIS A 14 9.27 7.19 11.31
N LEU A 15 8.95 7.75 10.15
CA LEU A 15 7.93 7.22 9.25
C LEU A 15 8.26 5.80 8.78
N TYR A 16 9.50 5.59 8.33
CA TYR A 16 10.02 4.27 7.94
C TYR A 16 9.85 3.22 9.04
N ARG A 17 10.22 3.56 10.29
CA ARG A 17 10.09 2.66 11.44
C ARG A 17 8.62 2.37 11.76
N SER A 18 7.76 3.37 11.70
CA SER A 18 6.32 3.24 11.95
C SER A 18 5.65 2.33 10.93
N ILE A 19 5.96 2.46 9.64
CA ILE A 19 5.44 1.59 8.58
C ILE A 19 5.83 0.14 8.84
N ARG A 20 7.12 -0.13 9.09
CA ARG A 20 7.59 -1.50 9.35
C ARG A 20 7.00 -2.11 10.62
N LYS A 21 6.75 -1.30 11.65
CA LYS A 21 6.04 -1.75 12.85
C LYS A 21 4.59 -2.12 12.53
N SER A 22 3.90 -1.30 11.71
CA SER A 22 2.55 -1.59 11.25
C SER A 22 2.49 -2.85 10.39
N HIS A 23 3.44 -3.07 9.48
CA HIS A 23 3.53 -4.33 8.72
C HIS A 23 3.58 -5.56 9.63
N ARG A 24 4.46 -5.55 10.63
CA ARG A 24 4.58 -6.66 11.61
C ARG A 24 3.30 -6.91 12.39
N LYS A 25 2.56 -5.85 12.70
CA LYS A 25 1.36 -5.94 13.54
C LYS A 25 0.11 -6.36 12.76
N PHE A 26 0.03 -5.97 11.49
CA PHE A 26 -1.24 -5.95 10.75
C PHE A 26 -1.23 -6.67 9.41
N MET A 27 -0.07 -7.08 8.91
CA MET A 27 0.05 -7.70 7.59
C MET A 27 0.34 -9.21 7.69
N PRO A 28 -0.24 -10.05 6.82
CA PRO A 28 0.10 -11.46 6.74
C PRO A 28 1.60 -11.68 6.42
N PRO A 29 2.24 -12.75 6.91
CA PRO A 29 3.70 -12.94 6.80
C PRO A 29 4.27 -12.88 5.37
N LYS A 30 3.53 -13.39 4.37
CA LYS A 30 3.95 -13.36 2.96
C LYS A 30 4.02 -11.94 2.40
N LEU A 31 2.97 -11.14 2.66
CA LEU A 31 2.90 -9.75 2.21
C LEU A 31 3.86 -8.85 3.00
N GLN A 32 4.06 -9.14 4.29
CA GLN A 32 4.98 -8.39 5.15
C GLN A 32 6.40 -8.35 4.59
N LYS A 33 6.95 -9.49 4.17
CA LYS A 33 8.33 -9.57 3.62
C LYS A 33 8.47 -8.77 2.33
N LEU A 34 7.45 -8.83 1.46
CA LEU A 34 7.42 -8.08 0.22
C LEU A 34 7.36 -6.57 0.49
N GLY A 35 6.43 -6.15 1.36
CA GLY A 35 6.29 -4.76 1.77
C GLY A 35 7.54 -4.21 2.44
N ASP A 36 8.19 -4.97 3.34
CA ASP A 36 9.42 -4.55 4.00
C ASP A 36 10.58 -4.34 3.02
N ARG A 37 10.69 -5.18 1.98
CA ARG A 37 11.68 -5.00 0.91
C ARG A 37 11.41 -3.73 0.11
N TYR A 38 10.15 -3.51 -0.28
CA TYR A 38 9.73 -2.36 -1.08
C TYR A 38 9.93 -1.04 -0.32
N VAL A 39 9.45 -0.94 0.92
CA VAL A 39 9.66 0.26 1.75
C VAL A 39 11.15 0.56 1.89
N ARG A 40 12.00 -0.46 2.04
CA ARG A 40 13.45 -0.27 2.15
C ARG A 40 14.07 0.25 0.85
N SER A 41 13.68 -0.24 -0.31
CA SER A 41 14.22 0.25 -1.60
C SER A 41 13.80 1.69 -1.84
N GLU A 42 12.51 1.99 -1.68
CA GLU A 42 11.95 3.31 -1.93
C GLU A 42 12.59 4.39 -1.05
N PHE A 43 12.66 4.15 0.27
CA PHE A 43 13.30 5.09 1.20
C PHE A 43 14.81 5.22 0.97
N LYS A 44 15.47 4.21 0.39
CA LYS A 44 16.89 4.30 0.02
C LYS A 44 17.06 5.16 -1.24
N GLN A 45 16.21 4.98 -2.24
CA GLN A 45 16.24 5.73 -3.50
C GLN A 45 15.93 7.22 -3.27
N HIS A 46 15.05 7.54 -2.32
CA HIS A 46 14.68 8.92 -2.02
C HIS A 46 15.65 9.67 -1.09
N LYS A 47 16.77 9.04 -0.65
CA LYS A 47 17.77 9.72 0.20
C LYS A 47 18.54 10.83 -0.52
N SER A 48 18.74 10.69 -1.82
CA SER A 48 19.54 11.60 -2.65
C SER A 48 18.69 12.58 -3.45
N VAL A 49 17.36 12.58 -3.25
CA VAL A 49 16.47 13.51 -3.94
C VAL A 49 16.65 14.91 -3.35
N THR A 50 17.08 15.85 -4.19
CA THR A 50 17.38 17.23 -3.79
C THR A 50 16.21 18.18 -3.96
N GLN A 51 15.17 17.79 -4.72
CA GLN A 51 14.01 18.63 -5.00
C GLN A 51 13.02 18.60 -3.82
N PRO A 52 12.80 19.73 -3.11
CA PRO A 52 11.99 19.73 -1.88
C PRO A 52 10.54 19.30 -2.09
N HIS A 53 9.91 19.74 -3.18
CA HIS A 53 8.53 19.38 -3.52
C HIS A 53 8.33 17.87 -3.71
N GLN A 54 9.29 17.18 -4.31
CA GLN A 54 9.22 15.72 -4.48
C GLN A 54 9.32 15.01 -3.12
N LEU A 55 10.15 15.51 -2.20
CA LEU A 55 10.25 14.99 -0.84
C LEU A 55 8.95 15.19 -0.07
N ASP A 56 8.30 16.34 -0.20
CA ASP A 56 7.02 16.63 0.47
C ASP A 56 5.91 15.69 -0.03
N GLN A 57 5.79 15.51 -1.34
CA GLN A 57 4.85 14.56 -1.93
C GLN A 57 5.13 13.12 -1.48
N PHE A 58 6.40 12.72 -1.50
CA PHE A 58 6.83 11.41 -0.99
C PHE A 58 6.37 11.23 0.45
N MET A 59 6.72 12.16 1.34
CA MET A 59 6.38 12.07 2.76
C MET A 59 4.87 12.00 2.99
N ALA A 60 4.08 12.82 2.27
CA ALA A 60 2.62 12.81 2.37
C ALA A 60 2.02 11.45 1.93
N ALA A 61 2.45 10.92 0.78
CA ALA A 61 1.97 9.64 0.27
C ALA A 61 2.28 8.47 1.24
N TRP A 62 3.49 8.46 1.82
CA TRP A 62 3.88 7.42 2.76
C TRP A 62 3.21 7.55 4.14
N GLN A 63 2.84 8.76 4.55
CA GLN A 63 1.99 8.97 5.73
C GLN A 63 0.57 8.45 5.49
N GLU A 64 -0.02 8.72 4.33
CA GLU A 64 -1.33 8.19 3.94
C GLU A 64 -1.32 6.65 3.90
N TYR A 65 -0.28 6.06 3.32
CA TYR A 65 -0.09 4.60 3.30
C TYR A 65 -0.07 4.00 4.72
N LEU A 66 0.64 4.63 5.66
CA LEU A 66 0.65 4.20 7.06
C LEU A 66 -0.75 4.25 7.68
N LEU A 67 -1.51 5.32 7.44
CA LEU A 67 -2.88 5.47 7.92
C LEU A 67 -3.79 4.38 7.34
N GLN A 68 -3.65 4.05 6.05
CA GLN A 68 -4.39 2.96 5.42
C GLN A 68 -4.13 1.63 6.11
N ILE A 69 -2.86 1.24 6.32
CA ILE A 69 -2.52 -0.02 7.00
C ILE A 69 -3.19 -0.08 8.38
N GLN A 70 -3.11 1.01 9.14
CA GLN A 70 -3.69 1.09 10.49
C GLN A 70 -5.23 1.09 10.47
N SER A 71 -5.86 1.68 9.45
CA SER A 71 -7.31 1.69 9.29
C SER A 71 -7.86 0.30 8.96
N THR A 72 -7.20 -0.43 8.06
CA THR A 72 -7.55 -1.80 7.69
C THR A 72 -7.45 -2.72 8.89
N ALA A 73 -6.40 -2.56 9.70
CA ALA A 73 -6.25 -3.30 10.94
C ALA A 73 -7.35 -3.03 11.98
N ARG A 74 -7.75 -1.76 12.15
CA ARG A 74 -8.84 -1.41 13.07
C ARG A 74 -10.15 -2.07 12.67
N LYS A 75 -10.46 -2.07 11.37
CA LYS A 75 -11.65 -2.77 10.82
C LYS A 75 -11.59 -4.27 11.08
N GLN A 76 -10.42 -4.90 10.94
CA GLN A 76 -10.26 -6.32 11.25
C GLN A 76 -10.52 -6.61 12.74
N HIS A 77 -9.97 -5.80 13.64
CA HIS A 77 -10.17 -5.99 15.09
C HIS A 77 -11.61 -5.75 15.52
N SER A 78 -12.31 -4.76 14.94
CA SER A 78 -13.72 -4.51 15.25
C SER A 78 -14.65 -5.63 14.78
N ILE A 79 -14.37 -6.24 13.63
CA ILE A 79 -15.08 -7.42 13.13
C ILE A 79 -14.81 -8.62 14.04
N GLN A 80 -13.55 -8.86 14.42
CA GLN A 80 -13.18 -9.99 15.27
C GLN A 80 -13.74 -9.88 16.69
N SER A 81 -13.90 -8.67 17.23
CA SER A 81 -14.40 -8.43 18.58
C SER A 81 -15.92 -8.49 18.71
N GLY A 82 -16.66 -8.76 17.63
CA GLY A 82 -18.13 -8.83 17.66
C GLY A 82 -18.82 -7.50 17.97
N MET A 83 -18.12 -6.36 17.91
CA MET A 83 -18.73 -5.03 18.09
C MET A 83 -19.46 -4.52 16.83
N LEU A 84 -19.47 -5.33 15.77
CA LEU A 84 -20.23 -5.11 14.54
C LEU A 84 -21.09 -6.36 14.31
N ASP A 85 -22.35 -6.32 14.75
CA ASP A 85 -23.35 -7.33 14.40
C ASP A 85 -23.91 -7.00 13.01
N GLU A 86 -23.64 -7.83 12.01
CA GLU A 86 -24.48 -7.86 10.80
C GLU A 86 -24.45 -9.24 10.14
N PRO A 87 -25.49 -10.07 10.37
CA PRO A 87 -25.81 -11.22 9.55
C PRO A 87 -27.09 -10.94 8.75
N SER A 88 -27.00 -10.32 7.57
CA SER A 88 -28.10 -10.34 6.60
C SER A 88 -27.60 -10.39 5.16
N ALA A 89 -27.89 -11.52 4.53
CA ALA A 89 -27.56 -11.94 3.17
C ALA A 89 -28.17 -11.08 2.03
N LEU A 90 -28.60 -9.85 2.33
CA LEU A 90 -29.05 -8.85 1.35
C LEU A 90 -28.00 -7.74 1.08
N LEU A 91 -26.85 -7.77 1.76
CA LEU A 91 -25.72 -6.86 1.52
C LEU A 91 -24.55 -7.54 0.76
N ASN A 92 -24.85 -8.54 -0.08
CA ASN A 92 -23.88 -9.35 -0.83
C ASN A 92 -23.27 -8.64 -2.07
N GLU A 93 -22.95 -7.36 -1.95
CA GLU A 93 -22.09 -6.65 -2.92
C GLU A 93 -21.06 -5.72 -2.22
N LYS A 94 -21.27 -5.42 -0.92
CA LYS A 94 -20.42 -4.53 -0.12
C LYS A 94 -19.61 -5.25 0.96
N ALA A 95 -19.76 -6.56 1.09
CA ALA A 95 -18.86 -7.38 1.91
C ALA A 95 -17.57 -7.65 1.14
N GLN A 96 -16.75 -6.60 0.95
CA GLN A 96 -15.32 -6.77 0.69
C GLN A 96 -14.72 -7.48 1.91
N ARG A 97 -14.73 -8.81 1.87
CA ARG A 97 -13.76 -9.62 2.61
C ARG A 97 -12.40 -8.97 2.38
N VAL A 98 -11.78 -8.53 3.48
CA VAL A 98 -10.61 -7.65 3.52
C VAL A 98 -9.57 -8.08 2.48
N SER A 99 -9.47 -7.32 1.40
CA SER A 99 -8.56 -7.56 0.28
C SER A 99 -7.37 -6.61 0.41
N PHE A 100 -6.15 -7.15 0.47
CA PHE A 100 -4.96 -6.37 0.17
C PHE A 100 -4.96 -6.13 -1.34
N GLY A 101 -5.00 -4.86 -1.77
CA GLY A 101 -5.29 -4.49 -3.15
C GLY A 101 -6.79 -4.36 -3.42
N LYS A 102 -7.15 -3.60 -4.47
CA LYS A 102 -8.54 -3.48 -4.90
C LYS A 102 -8.96 -4.83 -5.51
N HIS A 103 -10.03 -5.44 -5.00
CA HIS A 103 -10.59 -6.62 -5.65
C HIS A 103 -11.16 -6.18 -7.00
N LEU A 104 -10.66 -6.76 -8.08
CA LEU A 104 -11.23 -6.53 -9.41
C LEU A 104 -12.70 -6.98 -9.38
N PRO A 105 -13.63 -6.22 -9.97
CA PRO A 105 -15.00 -6.69 -10.10
C PRO A 105 -14.99 -8.00 -10.89
N SER A 106 -15.91 -8.92 -10.55
CA SER A 106 -15.98 -10.23 -11.20
C SER A 106 -16.21 -10.15 -12.72
N SER A 107 -16.65 -9.00 -13.23
CA SER A 107 -16.89 -8.68 -14.65
C SER A 107 -15.90 -7.65 -15.21
N PHE A 108 -14.65 -7.63 -14.74
CA PHE A 108 -13.65 -6.70 -15.28
C PHE A 108 -13.25 -7.13 -16.69
N ASP A 109 -13.73 -6.40 -17.69
CA ASP A 109 -13.30 -6.55 -19.08
C ASP A 109 -12.10 -5.64 -19.37
N LEU A 110 -11.05 -6.21 -19.92
CA LEU A 110 -9.91 -5.46 -20.44
C LEU A 110 -10.35 -4.79 -21.76
N SER A 111 -9.95 -3.55 -21.98
CA SER A 111 -10.10 -2.91 -23.28
C SER A 111 -9.27 -3.65 -24.34
N ASP A 112 -9.72 -3.61 -25.60
CA ASP A 112 -8.99 -4.15 -26.76
C ASP A 112 -7.51 -3.70 -26.77
N GLU A 113 -7.25 -2.44 -26.43
CA GLU A 113 -5.88 -1.90 -26.34
C GLU A 113 -5.07 -2.57 -25.23
N GLN A 114 -5.68 -2.83 -24.06
CA GLN A 114 -4.99 -3.50 -22.95
C GLN A 114 -4.74 -4.99 -23.22
N HIS A 115 -5.64 -5.63 -23.98
CA HIS A 115 -5.40 -6.98 -24.49
C HIS A 115 -4.19 -7.02 -25.43
N GLU A 116 -4.07 -6.06 -26.34
CA GLU A 116 -2.95 -5.97 -27.27
C GLU A 116 -1.62 -5.69 -26.55
N GLN A 117 -1.62 -4.76 -25.57
CA GLN A 117 -0.44 -4.49 -24.74
C GLN A 117 0.00 -5.74 -23.97
N LEU A 118 -0.94 -6.51 -23.44
CA LEU A 118 -0.65 -7.73 -22.70
C LEU A 118 -0.08 -8.83 -23.61
N GLU A 119 -0.59 -8.98 -24.84
CA GLU A 119 -0.03 -9.87 -25.87
C GLU A 119 1.42 -9.51 -26.18
N ARG A 120 1.70 -8.22 -26.45
CA ARG A 120 3.07 -7.74 -26.72
C ARG A 120 4.04 -8.08 -25.58
N LEU A 121 3.60 -7.88 -24.33
CA LEU A 121 4.41 -8.21 -23.15
C LEU A 121 4.69 -9.71 -23.03
N LYS A 122 3.75 -10.59 -23.38
CA LYS A 122 3.96 -12.04 -23.37
C LYS A 122 5.03 -12.48 -24.39
N ASP A 123 4.99 -11.89 -25.58
CA ASP A 123 5.97 -12.18 -26.63
C ASP A 123 7.37 -11.70 -26.25
N GLU A 124 7.46 -10.53 -25.62
CA GLU A 124 8.73 -9.98 -25.14
C GLU A 124 9.31 -10.81 -24.00
N ALA A 125 8.50 -11.20 -23.02
CA ALA A 125 8.94 -12.05 -21.91
C ALA A 125 9.35 -13.46 -22.36
N SER A 126 8.79 -13.97 -23.46
CA SER A 126 9.15 -15.28 -24.02
C SER A 126 10.44 -15.23 -24.85
N LYS A 127 10.94 -14.05 -25.21
CA LYS A 127 12.21 -13.83 -25.91
C LYS A 127 13.40 -13.64 -24.97
N VAL A 128 13.17 -13.59 -23.65
CA VAL A 128 14.18 -13.48 -22.59
C VAL A 128 14.49 -14.85 -22.03
#